data_AF-G5B0L7-F1
#
_entry.id   AF-G5B0L7-F1
#
_cell.length_a   1.000
_cell.length_b   1.000
_cell.length_c   1.000
_cell.angle_alpha   90.00
_cell.angle_beta   90.00
_cell.angle_gamma   90.00
#
_symmetry.space_group_name_H-M   'P 1'
#
loop_
_entity.id
_entity.type
_entity.pdbx_description
1 polymer ?
#
loop_
_entity_poly.entity_id
_entity_poly.type
_entity_poly.pdbx_seq_one_letter_code
_entity_poly.pdbx_strand_id
1 'polypeptide(L)'
;MAGGAVPPPTVSRALPCAGITGEGAQGASKSSFVFPDILDNSKVVSEECRRELTALFDHYYPIETDPQCPMEEKLPHMVEWWSRAHDLLCGQRIQRLQIAEVVRESGAMLREGYGAFFDTLHRHGIPLFIFSAGIGDILEEVIRQRGALHPNTHIVSNYMDFGDDGLLQGFKAPLIHIFNKNSSAAASYFQQLQGRTNVLLLGDSLGDLSMADGVPGVQNVLKIGFLNDKVGEPGPPGFLRVERVRGTGAGTTGEGYGAFFDTLHCHGIPLFIFSAGIGDILEEVIRQRGALHPNTHIVSNYMDFGDDGLLQGFKAPLIHIFNKNSSAAASYFQQLQGRTNVLLLGDSLGDLSMADGVPGVQNVLKIGFLNDKVEEQRECYLDSFDIVLERDETLGVVNGLLQHILCSGACGSAQGS
;
A
#
# COMPACT_ATOMS: atom_id res chain seq x y z
N MET A 1 41.01 27.04 -44.02
CA MET A 1 39.57 27.35 -43.91
C MET A 1 39.01 26.44 -42.85
N ALA A 2 38.66 27.03 -41.71
CA ALA A 2 38.37 26.33 -40.45
C ALA A 2 36.97 25.71 -40.45
N GLY A 3 36.86 24.51 -39.87
CA GLY A 3 35.61 23.80 -39.67
C GLY A 3 34.75 24.43 -38.59
N GLY A 4 33.48 24.66 -38.90
CA GLY A 4 32.46 25.11 -37.95
C GLY A 4 31.83 23.91 -37.24
N ALA A 5 32.11 23.79 -35.94
CA ALA A 5 31.40 22.89 -35.04
C ALA A 5 30.03 23.50 -34.67
N VAL A 6 28.98 22.69 -34.76
CA VAL A 6 27.63 23.01 -34.29
C VAL A 6 27.61 22.89 -32.75
N PRO A 7 27.13 23.89 -31.99
CA PRO A 7 27.08 23.80 -30.54
C PRO A 7 25.95 22.85 -30.08
N PRO A 8 26.11 22.14 -28.95
CA PRO A 8 25.07 21.29 -28.38
C PRO A 8 23.92 22.14 -27.79
N PRO A 9 22.71 21.57 -27.67
CA PRO A 9 21.55 22.29 -27.15
C PRO A 9 21.73 22.66 -25.68
N THR A 10 21.53 23.92 -25.38
CA THR A 10 21.59 24.51 -24.04
C THR A 10 20.49 23.91 -23.17
N VAL A 11 20.88 23.19 -22.11
CA VAL A 11 19.97 22.77 -21.04
C VAL A 11 19.41 24.03 -20.38
N SER A 12 18.10 24.24 -20.51
CA SER A 12 17.40 25.32 -19.83
C SER A 12 17.54 25.12 -18.32
N ARG A 13 18.27 26.06 -17.69
CA ARG A 13 18.49 26.11 -16.25
C ARG A 13 17.14 26.14 -15.54
N ALA A 14 16.91 25.17 -14.65
CA ALA A 14 15.80 25.21 -13.70
C ALA A 14 15.77 26.58 -13.01
N LEU A 15 14.63 27.26 -13.10
CA LEU A 15 14.37 28.48 -12.36
C LEU A 15 14.40 28.15 -10.86
N PRO A 16 15.10 28.94 -10.03
CA PRO A 16 15.14 28.70 -8.60
C PRO A 16 13.74 28.88 -8.00
N CYS A 17 13.36 27.95 -7.12
CA CYS A 17 12.19 28.08 -6.26
C CYS A 17 12.24 29.42 -5.54
N ALA A 18 11.38 30.35 -5.95
CA ALA A 18 11.12 31.56 -5.20
C ALA A 18 10.34 31.15 -3.94
N GLY A 19 11.04 31.06 -2.82
CA GLY A 19 10.42 31.07 -1.50
C GLY A 19 9.76 32.43 -1.31
N ILE A 20 8.44 32.47 -1.44
CA ILE A 20 7.65 33.60 -0.97
C ILE A 20 7.53 33.44 0.54
N THR A 21 8.35 34.19 1.26
CA THR A 21 8.10 34.55 2.65
C THR A 21 6.87 35.47 2.67
N GLY A 22 5.74 34.93 3.10
CA GLY A 22 4.53 35.69 3.40
C GLY A 22 3.98 35.23 4.74
N GLU A 23 4.20 36.05 5.77
CA GLU A 23 3.49 35.97 7.04
C GLU A 23 1.99 36.18 6.79
N GLY A 24 1.15 35.28 7.30
CA GLY A 24 -0.30 35.48 7.36
C GLY A 24 -1.11 34.27 6.91
N ALA A 25 -1.43 33.41 7.88
CA ALA A 25 -2.62 32.53 7.99
C ALA A 25 -2.19 31.20 8.62
N GLN A 26 -2.34 31.09 9.94
CA GLN A 26 -2.47 29.79 10.60
C GLN A 26 -3.81 29.19 10.18
N GLY A 27 -3.81 28.47 9.07
CA GLY A 27 -4.86 27.54 8.67
C GLY A 27 -4.24 26.16 8.61
N ALA A 28 -4.85 25.17 9.26
CA ALA A 28 -4.43 23.78 9.17
C ALA A 28 -4.63 23.29 7.73
N SER A 29 -3.61 23.42 6.89
CA SER A 29 -3.58 22.78 5.58
C SER A 29 -3.44 21.29 5.80
N LYS A 30 -4.50 20.52 5.54
CA LYS A 30 -4.31 19.11 5.15
C LYS A 30 -3.35 19.10 3.96
N SER A 31 -2.38 18.20 3.99
CA SER A 31 -1.45 17.96 2.87
C SER A 31 -2.02 16.99 1.83
N SER A 32 -3.31 16.66 1.98
CA SER A 32 -4.08 15.72 1.17
C SER A 32 -5.22 16.49 0.51
N PHE A 33 -5.07 16.80 -0.79
CA PHE A 33 -6.17 17.32 -1.60
C PHE A 33 -7.30 16.28 -1.60
N VAL A 34 -8.41 16.57 -0.92
CA VAL A 34 -9.62 15.77 -1.07
C VAL A 34 -10.28 16.26 -2.36
N PHE A 35 -10.79 15.38 -3.22
CA PHE A 35 -11.34 15.77 -4.54
C PHE A 35 -12.41 16.90 -4.53
N PRO A 36 -13.20 17.15 -3.46
CA PRO A 36 -14.02 18.36 -3.35
C PRO A 36 -13.21 19.67 -3.38
N ASP A 37 -11.98 19.68 -2.81
CA ASP A 37 -11.11 20.86 -2.76
C ASP A 37 -10.72 21.38 -4.15
N ILE A 38 -10.70 20.49 -5.15
CA ILE A 38 -10.43 20.86 -6.56
C ILE A 38 -11.55 21.76 -7.09
N LEU A 39 -12.80 21.40 -6.79
CA LEU A 39 -13.96 22.15 -7.25
C LEU A 39 -14.17 23.41 -6.41
N ASP A 40 -14.07 23.31 -5.09
CA ASP A 40 -14.29 24.40 -4.15
C ASP A 40 -13.30 25.55 -4.37
N ASN A 41 -12.05 25.22 -4.72
CA ASN A 41 -11.02 26.22 -4.98
C ASN A 41 -11.01 26.77 -6.41
N SER A 42 -11.82 26.21 -7.30
CA SER A 42 -11.85 26.59 -8.71
C SER A 42 -12.47 27.98 -8.94
N LYS A 43 -12.34 28.50 -10.16
CA LYS A 43 -12.98 29.75 -10.58
C LYS A 43 -14.49 29.62 -10.81
N VAL A 44 -15.02 28.40 -10.86
CA VAL A 44 -16.46 28.18 -11.08
C VAL A 44 -17.29 28.26 -9.80
N VAL A 45 -16.63 28.32 -8.64
CA VAL A 45 -17.25 28.52 -7.32
C VAL A 45 -16.95 29.94 -6.83
N SER A 46 -18.01 30.69 -6.50
CA SER A 46 -17.89 32.07 -6.02
C SER A 46 -17.17 32.14 -4.67
N GLU A 47 -16.59 33.30 -4.34
CA GLU A 47 -15.97 33.52 -3.03
C GLU A 47 -16.97 33.38 -1.87
N GLU A 48 -18.22 33.79 -2.08
CA GLU A 48 -19.30 33.64 -1.10
C GLU A 48 -19.60 32.16 -0.81
N CYS A 49 -19.80 31.36 -1.86
CA CYS A 49 -20.04 29.92 -1.73
C CYS A 49 -18.85 29.22 -1.07
N ARG A 50 -17.63 29.61 -1.43
CA ARG A 50 -16.41 29.05 -0.84
C ARG A 50 -16.34 29.31 0.66
N ARG A 51 -16.70 30.52 1.10
CA ARG A 51 -16.78 30.86 2.53
C ARG A 51 -17.84 30.03 3.26
N GLU A 52 -18.97 29.76 2.63
CA GLU A 52 -20.01 28.89 3.22
C GLU A 52 -19.55 27.43 3.30
N LEU A 53 -18.89 26.92 2.26
CA LEU A 53 -18.27 25.58 2.27
C LEU A 53 -17.21 25.46 3.37
N THR A 54 -16.37 26.49 3.57
CA THR A 54 -15.42 26.56 4.69
C THR A 54 -16.14 26.57 6.03
N ALA A 55 -17.23 27.32 6.19
CA ALA A 55 -18.00 27.33 7.43
C ALA A 55 -18.64 25.96 7.74
N LEU A 56 -19.11 25.23 6.72
CA LEU A 56 -19.55 23.85 6.89
C LEU A 56 -18.40 22.95 7.36
N PHE A 57 -17.22 23.05 6.72
CA PHE A 57 -16.04 22.30 7.13
C PHE A 57 -15.67 22.57 8.59
N ASP A 58 -15.55 23.83 8.99
CA ASP A 58 -15.17 24.23 10.36
C ASP A 58 -16.17 23.71 11.42
N HIS A 59 -17.44 23.54 11.04
CA HIS A 59 -18.47 23.00 11.91
C HIS A 59 -18.45 21.47 12.02
N TYR A 60 -18.40 20.76 10.89
CA TYR A 60 -18.60 19.31 10.85
C TYR A 60 -17.30 18.49 10.96
N TYR A 61 -16.16 19.04 10.54
CA TYR A 61 -14.88 18.33 10.60
C TYR A 61 -14.44 17.96 12.04
N PRO A 62 -14.64 18.81 13.06
CA PRO A 62 -14.41 18.41 14.46
C PRO A 62 -15.26 17.21 14.88
N ILE A 63 -16.50 17.11 14.39
CA ILE A 63 -17.41 15.98 14.69
C ILE A 63 -16.93 14.71 13.98
N GLU A 64 -16.55 14.80 12.70
CA GLU A 64 -15.99 13.67 11.94
C GLU A 64 -14.80 13.03 12.67
N THR A 65 -13.89 13.88 13.14
CA THR A 65 -12.60 13.45 13.69
C THR A 65 -12.57 13.23 15.20
N ASP A 66 -13.69 13.46 15.91
CA ASP A 66 -13.78 13.26 17.36
C ASP A 66 -13.71 11.75 17.71
N PRO A 67 -12.66 11.27 18.40
CA PRO A 67 -12.55 9.85 18.77
C PRO A 67 -13.56 9.44 19.86
N GLN A 68 -14.17 10.38 20.57
CA GLN A 68 -15.13 10.11 21.65
C GLN A 68 -16.58 10.03 21.16
N CYS A 69 -16.87 10.57 19.97
CA CYS A 69 -18.20 10.54 19.38
C CYS A 69 -18.47 9.15 18.75
N PRO A 70 -19.54 8.43 19.16
CA PRO A 70 -19.92 7.16 18.56
C PRO A 70 -20.24 7.28 17.07
N MET A 71 -20.03 6.20 16.32
CA MET A 71 -20.25 6.19 14.86
C MET A 71 -21.71 6.53 14.51
N GLU A 72 -22.67 5.97 15.25
CA GLU A 72 -24.10 6.17 15.03
C GLU A 72 -24.53 7.64 15.16
N GLU A 73 -23.84 8.41 16.01
CA GLU A 73 -24.08 9.84 16.20
C GLU A 73 -23.45 10.67 15.07
N LYS A 74 -22.30 10.23 14.52
CA LYS A 74 -21.64 10.91 13.40
C LYS A 74 -22.39 10.80 12.08
N LEU A 75 -23.04 9.67 11.82
CA LEU A 75 -23.73 9.38 10.56
C LEU A 75 -24.69 10.50 10.10
N PRO A 76 -25.69 10.94 10.90
CA PRO A 76 -26.61 11.99 10.48
C PRO A 76 -25.91 13.33 10.21
N HIS A 77 -24.87 13.67 10.98
CA HIS A 77 -24.09 14.88 10.75
C HIS A 77 -23.32 14.84 9.42
N MET A 78 -22.76 13.69 9.04
CA MET A 78 -22.09 13.57 7.75
C MET A 78 -23.08 13.67 6.59
N VAL A 79 -24.26 13.05 6.70
CA VAL A 79 -25.31 13.18 5.68
C VAL A 79 -25.74 14.65 5.52
N GLU A 80 -25.94 15.36 6.63
CA GLU A 80 -26.30 16.78 6.60
C GLU A 80 -25.20 17.65 5.99
N TRP A 81 -23.93 17.43 6.39
CA TRP A 81 -22.79 18.17 5.87
C TRP A 81 -22.67 18.05 4.36
N TRP A 82 -22.61 16.81 3.85
CA TRP A 82 -22.45 16.55 2.42
C TRP A 82 -23.66 17.01 1.61
N SER A 83 -24.88 16.86 2.13
CA SER A 83 -26.09 17.36 1.45
C SER A 83 -26.06 18.88 1.30
N ARG A 84 -25.71 19.62 2.37
CA ARG A 84 -25.59 21.08 2.32
C ARG A 84 -24.49 21.54 1.37
N ALA A 85 -23.33 20.87 1.39
CA ALA A 85 -22.23 21.20 0.48
C ALA A 85 -22.64 20.99 -0.98
N HIS A 86 -23.33 19.87 -1.29
CA HIS A 86 -23.86 19.61 -2.63
C HIS A 86 -24.89 20.65 -3.07
N ASP A 87 -25.80 21.07 -2.19
CA ASP A 87 -26.80 22.11 -2.49
C ASP A 87 -26.14 23.46 -2.84
N LEU A 88 -25.10 23.84 -2.09
CA LEU A 88 -24.32 25.05 -2.37
C LEU A 88 -23.66 25.00 -3.76
N LEU A 89 -23.08 23.86 -4.12
CA LEU A 89 -22.45 23.64 -5.43
C LEU A 89 -23.49 23.67 -6.57
N CYS A 90 -24.68 23.12 -6.36
CA CYS A 90 -25.77 23.21 -7.34
C CYS A 90 -26.18 24.66 -7.59
N GLY A 91 -26.14 25.51 -6.55
CA GLY A 91 -26.38 26.96 -6.65
C GLY A 91 -25.38 27.70 -7.54
N GLN A 92 -24.19 27.16 -7.79
CA GLN A 92 -23.14 27.80 -8.60
C GLN A 92 -23.36 27.71 -10.12
N ARG A 93 -24.36 26.95 -10.59
CA ARG A 93 -24.64 26.75 -12.03
C ARG A 93 -23.41 26.25 -12.81
N ILE A 94 -22.70 25.28 -12.25
CA ILE A 94 -21.50 24.68 -12.85
C ILE A 94 -21.88 23.93 -14.13
N GLN A 95 -21.20 24.20 -15.24
CA GLN A 95 -21.39 23.49 -16.51
C GLN A 95 -20.52 22.24 -16.58
N ARG A 96 -21.06 21.15 -17.15
CA ARG A 96 -20.31 19.90 -17.36
C ARG A 96 -18.99 20.10 -18.11
N LEU A 97 -18.96 21.00 -19.09
CA LEU A 97 -17.76 21.26 -19.90
C LEU A 97 -16.63 21.93 -19.10
N GLN A 98 -16.94 22.59 -17.99
CA GLN A 98 -15.94 23.27 -17.16
C GLN A 98 -15.11 22.29 -16.31
N ILE A 99 -15.60 21.07 -16.06
CA ILE A 99 -14.94 20.08 -15.19
C ILE A 99 -13.51 19.78 -15.67
N ALA A 100 -13.31 19.60 -16.98
CA ALA A 100 -11.99 19.35 -17.54
C ALA A 100 -11.01 20.53 -17.33
N GLU A 101 -11.50 21.76 -17.42
CA GLU A 101 -10.69 22.95 -17.17
C GLU A 101 -10.37 23.11 -15.68
N VAL A 102 -11.36 22.93 -14.81
CA VAL A 102 -11.20 22.94 -13.34
C VAL A 102 -10.10 21.97 -12.90
N VAL A 103 -10.15 20.73 -13.37
CA VAL A 103 -9.12 19.72 -13.04
C VAL A 103 -7.75 20.14 -13.55
N ARG A 104 -7.66 20.65 -14.78
CA ARG A 104 -6.40 21.08 -15.40
C ARG A 104 -5.74 22.22 -14.61
N GLU A 105 -6.53 23.17 -14.11
CA GLU A 105 -6.04 24.33 -13.36
C GLU A 105 -5.71 24.01 -11.89
N SER A 106 -6.28 22.95 -11.32
CA SER A 106 -6.18 22.61 -9.90
C SER A 106 -4.79 22.19 -9.40
N GLY A 107 -3.92 21.74 -10.31
CA GLY A 107 -2.63 21.14 -9.92
C GLY A 107 -2.73 19.78 -9.22
N ALA A 108 -3.90 19.12 -9.23
CA ALA A 108 -4.11 17.82 -8.58
C ALA A 108 -3.06 16.77 -9.01
N MET A 109 -2.46 16.10 -8.03
CA MET A 109 -1.41 15.10 -8.23
C MET A 109 -1.85 13.73 -7.75
N LEU A 110 -1.53 12.70 -8.53
CA LEU A 110 -1.56 11.32 -8.07
C LEU A 110 -0.23 11.00 -7.37
N ARG A 111 -0.24 10.01 -6.47
CA ARG A 111 0.97 9.57 -5.77
C ARG A 111 2.06 9.17 -6.77
N GLU A 112 3.32 9.38 -6.39
CA GLU A 112 4.46 8.90 -7.17
C GLU A 112 4.31 7.39 -7.46
N GLY A 113 4.62 6.99 -8.69
CA GLY A 113 4.46 5.59 -9.13
C GLY A 113 3.05 5.21 -9.60
N TYR A 114 2.06 6.13 -9.60
CA TYR A 114 0.70 5.79 -10.03
C TYR A 114 0.65 5.18 -11.44
N GLY A 115 1.43 5.68 -12.41
CA GLY A 115 1.41 5.16 -13.78
C GLY A 115 1.72 3.66 -13.83
N ALA A 116 2.84 3.27 -13.22
CA ALA A 116 3.25 1.87 -13.13
C ALA A 116 2.21 1.01 -12.39
N PHE A 117 1.58 1.55 -11.34
CA PHE A 117 0.52 0.85 -10.61
C PHE A 117 -0.69 0.56 -11.51
N PHE A 118 -1.27 1.60 -12.14
CA PHE A 118 -2.44 1.45 -13.03
C PHE A 118 -2.13 0.55 -14.23
N ASP A 119 -0.98 0.74 -14.87
CA ASP A 119 -0.57 -0.02 -16.05
C ASP A 119 -0.34 -1.50 -15.72
N THR A 120 0.24 -1.81 -14.56
CA THR A 120 0.48 -3.20 -14.14
C THR A 120 -0.83 -3.91 -13.85
N LEU A 121 -1.76 -3.28 -13.12
CA LEU A 121 -3.08 -3.85 -12.89
C LEU A 121 -3.83 -4.11 -14.21
N HIS A 122 -3.74 -3.18 -15.15
CA HIS A 122 -4.34 -3.33 -16.46
C HIS A 122 -3.73 -4.47 -17.27
N ARG A 123 -2.39 -4.52 -17.39
CA ARG A 123 -1.64 -5.57 -18.12
C ARG A 123 -1.98 -6.97 -17.63
N HIS A 124 -2.18 -7.14 -16.32
CA HIS A 124 -2.48 -8.44 -15.71
C HIS A 124 -3.98 -8.73 -15.58
N GLY A 125 -4.86 -7.87 -16.09
CA GLY A 125 -6.31 -8.05 -15.99
C GLY A 125 -6.80 -8.11 -14.54
N ILE A 126 -6.16 -7.34 -13.65
CA ILE A 126 -6.54 -7.23 -12.24
C ILE A 126 -7.61 -6.13 -12.12
N PRO A 127 -8.82 -6.43 -11.62
CA PRO A 127 -9.85 -5.42 -11.43
C PRO A 127 -9.40 -4.37 -10.41
N LEU A 128 -9.44 -3.09 -10.79
CA LEU A 128 -9.21 -1.97 -9.89
C LEU A 128 -10.56 -1.36 -9.51
N PHE A 129 -10.89 -1.39 -8.22
CA PHE A 129 -12.10 -0.79 -7.68
C PHE A 129 -11.75 0.43 -6.85
N ILE A 130 -12.25 1.61 -7.23
CA ILE A 130 -12.02 2.87 -6.52
C ILE A 130 -13.34 3.29 -5.86
N PHE A 131 -13.35 3.33 -4.53
CA PHE A 131 -14.51 3.73 -3.74
C PHE A 131 -14.26 5.06 -3.03
N SER A 132 -14.82 6.13 -3.59
CA SER A 132 -14.56 7.50 -3.15
C SER A 132 -15.80 8.13 -2.55
N ALA A 133 -15.63 8.85 -1.44
CA ALA A 133 -16.66 9.73 -0.89
C ALA A 133 -16.62 11.13 -1.53
N GLY A 134 -15.66 11.39 -2.42
CA GLY A 134 -15.56 12.65 -3.16
C GLY A 134 -16.47 12.70 -4.39
N ILE A 135 -16.15 13.62 -5.29
CA ILE A 135 -16.90 13.85 -6.53
C ILE A 135 -16.36 12.94 -7.64
N GLY A 136 -17.23 12.07 -8.18
CA GLY A 136 -16.86 11.06 -9.20
C GLY A 136 -16.37 11.67 -10.50
N ASP A 137 -17.06 12.67 -11.05
CA ASP A 137 -16.70 13.32 -12.31
C ASP A 137 -15.31 13.98 -12.26
N ILE A 138 -14.96 14.58 -11.11
CA ILE A 138 -13.65 15.18 -10.87
C ILE A 138 -12.57 14.11 -10.78
N LEU A 139 -12.81 13.04 -9.99
CA LEU A 139 -11.90 11.91 -9.84
C LEU A 139 -11.59 11.25 -11.18
N GLU A 140 -12.62 10.94 -11.97
CA GLU A 140 -12.47 10.36 -13.29
C GLU A 140 -11.65 11.25 -14.22
N GLU A 141 -11.95 12.55 -14.23
CA GLU A 141 -11.26 13.50 -15.08
C GLU A 141 -9.79 13.66 -14.68
N VAL A 142 -9.46 13.61 -13.38
CA VAL A 142 -8.07 13.57 -12.90
C VAL A 142 -7.34 12.35 -13.45
N ILE A 143 -7.91 11.14 -13.32
CA ILE A 143 -7.27 9.90 -13.78
C ILE A 143 -7.15 9.90 -15.32
N ARG A 144 -8.18 10.41 -16.02
CA ARG A 144 -8.24 10.51 -17.48
C ARG A 144 -7.17 11.46 -18.04
N GLN A 145 -7.04 12.67 -17.50
CA GLN A 145 -6.01 13.64 -17.93
C GLN A 145 -4.59 13.14 -17.67
N ARG A 146 -4.41 12.21 -16.73
CA ARG A 146 -3.13 11.54 -16.43
C ARG A 146 -2.87 10.29 -17.28
N GLY A 147 -3.78 9.93 -18.18
CA GLY A 147 -3.63 8.78 -19.08
C GLY A 147 -3.70 7.41 -18.39
N ALA A 148 -4.25 7.33 -17.18
CA ALA A 148 -4.25 6.12 -16.35
C ALA A 148 -5.64 5.44 -16.28
N LEU A 149 -6.67 6.00 -16.91
CA LEU A 149 -8.03 5.48 -16.83
C LEU A 149 -8.20 4.28 -17.77
N HIS A 150 -7.92 3.09 -17.24
CA HIS A 150 -7.97 1.82 -17.97
C HIS A 150 -9.33 1.10 -17.84
N PRO A 151 -9.71 0.24 -18.81
CA PRO A 151 -10.98 -0.51 -18.79
C PRO A 151 -11.20 -1.42 -17.57
N ASN A 152 -10.15 -1.85 -16.88
CA ASN A 152 -10.24 -2.66 -15.65
C ASN A 152 -10.54 -1.79 -14.41
N THR A 153 -10.70 -0.48 -14.55
CA THR A 153 -10.97 0.45 -13.45
C THR A 153 -12.47 0.69 -13.32
N HIS A 154 -13.02 0.43 -12.13
CA HIS A 154 -14.41 0.71 -11.78
C HIS A 154 -14.47 1.69 -10.62
N ILE A 155 -15.22 2.79 -10.78
CA ILE A 155 -15.28 3.89 -9.82
C ILE A 155 -16.70 3.99 -9.27
N VAL A 156 -16.82 4.03 -7.94
CA VAL A 156 -18.05 4.31 -7.21
C VAL A 156 -17.82 5.55 -6.36
N SER A 157 -18.58 6.62 -6.63
CA SER A 157 -18.42 7.94 -6.01
C SER A 157 -19.69 8.76 -6.14
N ASN A 158 -19.74 9.94 -5.53
CA ASN A 158 -20.83 10.90 -5.74
C ASN A 158 -20.72 11.54 -7.13
N TYR A 159 -21.47 11.02 -8.10
CA TYR A 159 -21.50 11.58 -9.45
C TYR A 159 -22.47 12.77 -9.53
N MET A 160 -22.04 13.81 -10.22
CA MET A 160 -22.86 14.96 -10.57
C MET A 160 -24.02 14.54 -11.48
N ASP A 161 -25.17 15.16 -11.25
CA ASP A 161 -26.33 15.06 -12.12
C ASP A 161 -26.51 16.39 -12.85
N PHE A 162 -26.36 16.36 -14.17
CA PHE A 162 -26.50 17.55 -15.00
C PHE A 162 -27.79 17.46 -15.81
N GLY A 163 -28.52 18.57 -15.85
CA GLY A 163 -29.72 18.69 -16.69
C GLY A 163 -29.40 18.70 -18.19
N ASP A 164 -30.45 18.75 -19.00
CA ASP A 164 -30.36 18.85 -20.46
C ASP A 164 -29.65 20.12 -20.93
N ASP A 165 -29.65 21.17 -20.10
CA ASP A 165 -28.91 22.42 -20.33
C ASP A 165 -27.41 22.32 -19.99
N GLY A 166 -26.96 21.15 -19.51
CA GLY A 166 -25.57 20.88 -19.15
C GLY A 166 -25.14 21.49 -17.81
N LEU A 167 -26.09 22.00 -17.01
CA LEU A 167 -25.82 22.58 -15.70
C LEU A 167 -26.02 21.56 -14.59
N LEU A 168 -25.19 21.68 -13.54
CA LEU A 168 -25.29 20.87 -12.33
C LEU A 168 -26.63 21.15 -11.64
N GLN A 169 -27.44 20.11 -11.46
CA GLN A 169 -28.75 20.18 -10.78
C GLN A 169 -28.77 19.42 -9.46
N GLY A 170 -27.86 18.47 -9.29
CA GLY A 170 -27.80 17.61 -8.11
C GLY A 170 -26.66 16.63 -8.17
N PHE A 171 -26.71 15.64 -7.27
CA PHE A 171 -25.82 14.49 -7.26
C PHE A 171 -26.65 13.21 -7.28
N LYS A 172 -26.15 12.20 -7.99
CA LYS A 172 -26.82 10.91 -8.13
C LYS A 172 -26.81 10.17 -6.79
N ALA A 173 -27.96 9.58 -6.44
CA ALA A 173 -28.08 8.74 -5.26
C ALA A 173 -27.48 7.33 -5.49
N PRO A 174 -27.05 6.63 -4.42
CA PRO A 174 -27.01 7.08 -3.03
C PRO A 174 -25.81 7.99 -2.73
N LEU A 175 -25.94 8.85 -1.72
CA LEU A 175 -24.83 9.65 -1.18
C LEU A 175 -23.80 8.73 -0.52
N ILE A 176 -22.53 8.91 -0.88
CA ILE A 176 -21.37 8.23 -0.28
C ILE A 176 -20.59 9.25 0.55
N HIS A 177 -20.38 8.95 1.82
CA HIS A 177 -19.55 9.71 2.76
C HIS A 177 -18.59 8.76 3.50
N ILE A 178 -17.67 9.32 4.30
CA ILE A 178 -16.56 8.58 4.92
C ILE A 178 -16.97 7.36 5.76
N PHE A 179 -18.20 7.30 6.28
CA PHE A 179 -18.68 6.23 7.17
C PHE A 179 -19.68 5.25 6.53
N ASN A 180 -20.09 5.47 5.28
CA ASN A 180 -21.03 4.57 4.59
C ASN A 180 -20.44 3.92 3.33
N LYS A 181 -19.10 3.89 3.21
CA LYS A 181 -18.36 3.14 2.19
C LYS A 181 -18.45 1.62 2.40
N ASN A 182 -19.66 1.09 2.38
CA ASN A 182 -19.93 -0.32 2.64
C ASN A 182 -20.41 -1.05 1.37
N SER A 183 -20.56 -2.37 1.51
CA SER A 183 -20.91 -3.30 0.44
C SER A 183 -22.19 -2.96 -0.33
N SER A 184 -23.14 -2.24 0.29
CA SER A 184 -24.43 -1.96 -0.33
C SER A 184 -24.32 -1.05 -1.57
N ALA A 185 -23.37 -0.12 -1.60
CA ALA A 185 -23.19 0.81 -2.71
C ALA A 185 -22.53 0.16 -3.95
N ALA A 186 -21.89 -1.01 -3.78
CA ALA A 186 -21.09 -1.67 -4.82
C ALA A 186 -21.48 -3.13 -5.07
N ALA A 187 -22.60 -3.59 -4.50
CA ALA A 187 -23.01 -4.99 -4.50
C ALA A 187 -23.10 -5.60 -5.91
N SER A 188 -23.58 -4.84 -6.90
CA SER A 188 -23.72 -5.31 -8.28
C SER A 188 -22.36 -5.54 -8.98
N TYR A 189 -21.35 -4.74 -8.64
CA TYR A 189 -19.99 -4.93 -9.16
C TYR A 189 -19.27 -6.08 -8.44
N PHE A 190 -19.44 -6.19 -7.12
CA PHE A 190 -18.79 -7.24 -6.34
C PHE A 190 -19.22 -8.66 -6.74
N GLN A 191 -20.45 -8.85 -7.21
CA GLN A 191 -20.86 -10.13 -7.81
C GLN A 191 -20.00 -10.53 -9.02
N GLN A 192 -19.49 -9.56 -9.79
CA GLN A 192 -18.60 -9.81 -10.94
C GLN A 192 -17.19 -10.21 -10.50
N LEU A 193 -16.82 -9.97 -9.24
CA LEU A 193 -15.54 -10.35 -8.65
C LEU A 193 -15.54 -11.78 -8.09
N GLN A 194 -16.61 -12.54 -8.29
CA GLN A 194 -16.69 -13.92 -7.81
C GLN A 194 -15.49 -14.75 -8.29
N GLY A 195 -14.84 -15.44 -7.35
CA GLY A 195 -13.62 -16.22 -7.61
C GLY A 195 -12.32 -15.44 -7.44
N ARG A 196 -12.36 -14.12 -7.24
CA ARG A 196 -11.20 -13.33 -6.79
C ARG A 196 -11.13 -13.37 -5.27
N THR A 197 -10.30 -14.26 -4.75
CA THR A 197 -10.21 -14.54 -3.30
C THR A 197 -9.21 -13.66 -2.56
N ASN A 198 -8.36 -12.92 -3.29
CA ASN A 198 -7.29 -12.11 -2.72
C ASN A 198 -7.55 -10.64 -3.00
N VAL A 199 -7.54 -9.79 -1.97
CA VAL A 199 -7.84 -8.35 -2.06
C VAL A 199 -6.68 -7.53 -1.48
N LEU A 200 -6.19 -6.57 -2.26
CA LEU A 200 -5.34 -5.49 -1.78
C LEU A 200 -6.22 -4.25 -1.55
N LEU A 201 -6.36 -3.83 -0.30
CA LEU A 201 -7.15 -2.67 0.10
C LEU A 201 -6.20 -1.53 0.45
N LEU A 202 -6.36 -0.39 -0.22
CA LEU A 202 -5.61 0.83 0.03
C LEU A 202 -6.58 1.90 0.54
N GLY A 203 -6.24 2.55 1.66
CA GLY A 203 -7.07 3.62 2.24
C GLY A 203 -6.22 4.58 3.08
N ASP A 204 -6.79 5.71 3.46
CA ASP A 204 -6.14 6.70 4.33
C ASP A 204 -6.96 7.02 5.58
N SER A 205 -8.18 6.50 5.65
CA SER A 205 -9.08 6.64 6.79
C SER A 205 -9.47 5.30 7.38
N LEU A 206 -9.95 5.30 8.63
CA LEU A 206 -10.53 4.11 9.25
C LEU A 206 -11.83 3.65 8.54
N GLY A 207 -12.54 4.58 7.90
CA GLY A 207 -13.74 4.28 7.12
C GLY A 207 -13.46 3.44 5.87
N ASP A 208 -12.21 3.42 5.38
CA ASP A 208 -11.83 2.64 4.21
C ASP A 208 -11.67 1.14 4.53
N LEU A 209 -11.57 0.76 5.81
CA LEU A 209 -11.32 -0.62 6.22
C LEU A 209 -12.44 -1.61 5.83
N SER A 210 -13.65 -1.11 5.56
CA SER A 210 -14.84 -1.89 5.18
C SER A 210 -15.08 -1.96 3.67
N MET A 211 -14.24 -1.33 2.83
CA MET A 211 -14.45 -1.30 1.37
C MET A 211 -14.42 -2.68 0.71
N ALA A 212 -13.80 -3.68 1.35
CA ALA A 212 -13.73 -5.05 0.86
C ALA A 212 -14.84 -5.97 1.39
N ASP A 213 -15.67 -5.53 2.36
CA ASP A 213 -16.61 -6.40 3.07
C ASP A 213 -17.69 -7.01 2.16
N GLY A 214 -17.93 -6.40 0.99
CA GLY A 214 -18.91 -6.87 0.02
C GLY A 214 -18.37 -7.84 -1.03
N VAL A 215 -17.06 -8.09 -1.07
CA VAL A 215 -16.45 -8.95 -2.09
C VAL A 215 -16.73 -10.42 -1.72
N PRO A 216 -17.39 -11.20 -2.59
CA PRO A 216 -17.78 -12.57 -2.26
C PRO A 216 -16.59 -13.54 -2.31
N GLY A 217 -16.46 -14.37 -1.27
CA GLY A 217 -15.47 -15.47 -1.26
C GLY A 217 -14.03 -15.01 -1.04
N VAL A 218 -13.83 -13.84 -0.44
CA VAL A 218 -12.51 -13.37 -0.02
C VAL A 218 -11.90 -14.34 1.00
N GLN A 219 -10.68 -14.78 0.71
CA GLN A 219 -9.86 -15.62 1.58
C GLN A 219 -8.73 -14.81 2.22
N ASN A 220 -8.12 -13.88 1.47
CA ASN A 220 -6.99 -13.08 1.92
C ASN A 220 -7.23 -11.60 1.65
N VAL A 221 -7.01 -10.75 2.65
CA VAL A 221 -7.03 -9.29 2.49
C VAL A 221 -5.74 -8.71 3.06
N LEU A 222 -5.03 -7.92 2.24
CA LEU A 222 -3.94 -7.07 2.71
C LEU A 222 -4.45 -5.63 2.74
N LYS A 223 -4.49 -5.01 3.93
CA LYS A 223 -4.91 -3.62 4.11
C LYS A 223 -3.69 -2.72 4.30
N ILE A 224 -3.53 -1.70 3.45
CA ILE A 224 -2.47 -0.70 3.54
C ILE A 224 -3.11 0.67 3.80
N GLY A 225 -2.77 1.25 4.96
CA GLY A 225 -3.24 2.57 5.39
C GLY A 225 -2.20 3.66 5.16
N PHE A 226 -2.58 4.77 4.52
CA PHE A 226 -1.75 5.97 4.42
C PHE A 226 -2.09 6.96 5.55
N LEU A 227 -1.27 6.99 6.60
CA LEU A 227 -1.41 7.97 7.68
C LEU A 227 -0.78 9.30 7.29
N ASN A 228 -1.56 10.21 6.71
CA ASN A 228 -1.06 11.51 6.24
C ASN A 228 -1.07 12.60 7.33
N ASP A 229 -2.00 12.51 8.29
CA ASP A 229 -2.21 13.49 9.36
C ASP A 229 -2.07 12.83 10.75
N LYS A 230 -1.87 13.63 11.81
CA LYS A 230 -1.77 13.17 13.22
C LYS A 230 -0.74 12.05 13.46
N VAL A 231 0.36 12.09 12.71
CA VAL A 231 1.48 11.15 12.77
C VAL A 231 2.09 11.04 14.19
N GLY A 232 1.85 11.99 15.10
CA GLY A 232 2.33 11.92 16.49
C GLY A 232 1.52 11.01 17.44
N GLU A 233 0.32 10.56 17.05
CA GLU A 233 -0.56 9.78 17.94
C GLU A 233 -0.28 8.27 17.83
N PRO A 234 -0.41 7.51 18.95
CA PRO A 234 -0.29 6.06 18.90
C PRO A 234 -1.39 5.46 18.02
N GLY A 235 -0.99 4.66 17.02
CA GLY A 235 -1.92 3.96 16.15
C GLY A 235 -2.74 2.90 16.90
N PRO A 236 -3.85 2.41 16.31
CA PRO A 236 -4.64 1.36 16.92
C PRO A 236 -3.82 0.07 17.13
N PRO A 237 -4.16 -0.77 18.13
CA PRO A 237 -3.48 -2.05 18.36
C PRO A 237 -3.49 -2.93 17.11
N GLY A 238 -2.35 -3.52 16.74
CA GLY A 238 -2.21 -4.38 15.56
C GLY A 238 -1.90 -3.66 14.24
N PHE A 239 -1.65 -2.35 14.27
CA PHE A 239 -1.22 -1.57 13.12
C PHE A 239 0.31 -1.54 13.01
N LEU A 240 0.87 -1.94 11.86
CA LEU A 240 2.28 -1.68 11.57
C LEU A 240 2.44 -0.27 11.01
N ARG A 241 3.22 0.54 11.70
CA ARG A 241 3.67 1.83 11.18
C ARG A 241 4.98 1.64 10.44
N VAL A 242 4.95 1.81 9.11
CA VAL A 242 6.14 1.87 8.28
C VAL A 242 6.52 3.34 8.11
N GLU A 243 7.57 3.77 8.82
CA GLU A 243 8.13 5.11 8.63
C GLU A 243 9.28 5.05 7.65
N ARG A 244 9.29 5.94 6.66
CA ARG A 244 10.48 6.19 5.87
C ARG A 244 11.49 6.92 6.75
N VAL A 245 12.37 6.19 7.43
CA VAL A 245 13.49 6.80 8.14
C VAL A 245 14.41 7.41 7.09
N ARG A 246 14.36 8.75 6.92
CA ARG A 246 15.38 9.46 6.16
C ARG A 246 16.69 9.27 6.92
N GLY A 247 17.57 8.47 6.31
CA GLY A 247 18.77 7.95 6.96
C GLY A 247 19.52 8.96 7.80
N THR A 248 19.71 8.60 9.06
CA THR A 248 20.85 9.06 9.86
C THR A 248 21.48 7.83 10.51
N GLY A 249 22.52 7.31 9.86
CA GLY A 249 23.53 6.45 10.49
C GLY A 249 23.13 4.99 10.67
N ALA A 250 23.91 4.10 10.06
CA ALA A 250 24.21 2.74 10.50
C ALA A 250 23.15 2.10 11.44
N GLY A 251 21.95 1.84 10.93
CA GLY A 251 21.03 0.92 11.56
C GLY A 251 21.62 -0.47 11.38
N THR A 252 22.11 -1.07 12.45
CA THR A 252 22.53 -2.47 12.40
C THR A 252 21.36 -3.30 11.87
N THR A 253 21.61 -4.23 10.96
CA THR A 253 20.70 -5.23 10.36
C THR A 253 20.01 -6.18 11.36
N GLY A 254 19.82 -5.75 12.62
CA GLY A 254 19.34 -6.52 13.75
C GLY A 254 18.09 -5.97 14.44
N GLU A 255 17.48 -4.87 13.98
CA GLU A 255 16.20 -4.43 14.55
C GLU A 255 15.05 -5.25 13.93
N GLY A 256 14.40 -6.08 14.77
CA GLY A 256 13.22 -6.87 14.41
C GLY A 256 13.42 -8.37 14.16
N TYR A 257 14.65 -8.89 14.02
CA TYR A 257 14.85 -10.32 13.76
C TYR A 257 14.40 -11.21 14.93
N GLY A 258 14.62 -10.81 16.18
CA GLY A 258 14.18 -11.59 17.35
C GLY A 258 12.65 -11.74 17.36
N ALA A 259 11.94 -10.62 17.20
CA ALA A 259 10.49 -10.61 17.09
C ALA A 259 9.98 -11.49 15.93
N PHE A 260 10.67 -11.50 14.79
CA PHE A 260 10.34 -12.36 13.66
C PHE A 260 10.42 -13.84 14.04
N PHE A 261 11.56 -14.30 14.55
CA PHE A 261 11.79 -15.70 14.92
C PHE A 261 10.83 -16.14 16.04
N ASP A 262 10.66 -15.31 17.08
CA ASP A 262 9.78 -15.57 18.21
C ASP A 262 8.31 -15.66 17.77
N THR A 263 7.86 -14.77 16.89
CA THR A 263 6.49 -14.78 16.38
C THR A 263 6.20 -16.04 15.60
N LEU A 264 7.10 -16.45 14.71
CA LEU A 264 6.96 -17.70 13.95
C LEU A 264 6.93 -18.91 14.87
N HIS A 265 7.79 -18.94 15.89
CA HIS A 265 7.82 -20.01 16.88
C HIS A 265 6.52 -20.11 17.68
N CYS A 266 6.06 -19.00 18.25
CA CYS A 266 4.83 -18.93 19.06
C CYS A 266 3.57 -19.37 18.29
N HIS A 267 3.55 -19.20 16.96
CA HIS A 267 2.42 -19.58 16.11
C HIS A 267 2.63 -20.92 15.38
N GLY A 268 3.71 -21.66 15.68
CA GLY A 268 4.00 -22.95 15.04
C GLY A 268 4.21 -22.85 13.52
N ILE A 269 4.79 -21.73 13.07
CA ILE A 269 5.09 -21.47 11.65
C ILE A 269 6.53 -21.91 11.37
N PRO A 270 6.76 -22.87 10.46
CA PRO A 270 8.08 -23.32 10.07
C PRO A 270 8.85 -22.18 9.43
N LEU A 271 10.07 -21.94 9.92
CA LEU A 271 11.03 -21.03 9.32
C LEU A 271 12.06 -21.86 8.56
N PHE A 272 12.18 -21.61 7.26
CA PHE A 272 13.21 -22.24 6.42
C PHE A 272 14.21 -21.18 5.97
N ILE A 273 15.49 -21.38 6.27
CA ILE A 273 16.57 -20.47 5.88
C ILE A 273 17.47 -21.20 4.90
N PHE A 274 17.58 -20.67 3.69
CA PHE A 274 18.43 -21.22 2.63
C PHE A 274 19.56 -20.25 2.30
N SER A 275 20.76 -20.55 2.80
CA SER A 275 21.92 -19.66 2.69
C SER A 275 23.04 -20.29 1.88
N ALA A 276 23.71 -19.48 1.05
CA ALA A 276 24.99 -19.85 0.46
C ALA A 276 26.17 -19.47 1.38
N GLY A 277 25.90 -18.85 2.53
CA GLY A 277 26.89 -18.50 3.54
C GLY A 277 27.35 -19.71 4.38
N ILE A 278 28.06 -19.41 5.47
CA ILE A 278 28.60 -20.44 6.38
C ILE A 278 27.55 -20.78 7.44
N GLY A 279 27.03 -22.00 7.40
CA GLY A 279 25.95 -22.49 8.27
C GLY A 279 26.30 -22.46 9.75
N ASP A 280 27.50 -22.88 10.13
CA ASP A 280 27.95 -22.92 11.53
C ASP A 280 27.94 -21.52 12.16
N ILE A 281 28.37 -20.50 11.39
CA ILE A 281 28.39 -19.10 11.84
C ILE A 281 26.97 -18.56 11.92
N LEU A 282 26.14 -18.84 10.92
CA LEU A 282 24.73 -18.41 10.90
C LEU A 282 23.98 -18.96 12.12
N GLU A 283 24.09 -20.26 12.39
CA GLU A 283 23.48 -20.89 13.54
C GLU A 283 23.97 -20.30 14.86
N GLU A 284 25.27 -20.10 14.99
CA GLU A 284 25.85 -19.55 16.22
C GLU A 284 25.42 -18.10 16.45
N VAL A 285 25.33 -17.29 15.40
CA VAL A 285 24.80 -15.93 15.50
C VAL A 285 23.34 -15.93 15.96
N ILE A 286 22.48 -16.79 15.41
CA ILE A 286 21.06 -16.90 15.81
C ILE A 286 20.96 -17.42 17.25
N ARG A 287 21.80 -18.37 17.65
CA ARG A 287 21.84 -18.97 18.99
C ARG A 287 22.26 -17.99 20.07
N GLN A 288 23.37 -17.27 19.88
CA GLN A 288 23.84 -16.24 20.83
C GLN A 288 22.83 -15.12 21.05
N ARG A 289 21.97 -14.93 20.06
CA ARG A 289 20.88 -13.97 20.01
C ARG A 289 19.57 -14.47 20.65
N GLY A 290 19.53 -15.73 21.10
CA GLY A 290 18.36 -16.32 21.77
C GLY A 290 17.18 -16.63 20.85
N ALA A 291 17.38 -16.63 19.53
CA ALA A 291 16.31 -16.75 18.55
C ALA A 291 16.26 -18.13 17.85
N LEU A 292 17.16 -19.06 18.19
CA LEU A 292 17.22 -20.36 17.52
C LEU A 292 16.14 -21.30 18.08
N HIS A 293 15.00 -21.34 17.39
CA HIS A 293 13.83 -22.13 17.79
C HIS A 293 13.73 -23.48 17.05
N PRO A 294 13.04 -24.50 17.61
CA PRO A 294 12.88 -25.82 16.98
C PRO A 294 12.15 -25.83 15.63
N ASN A 295 11.37 -24.78 15.33
CA ASN A 295 10.67 -24.61 14.05
C ASN A 295 11.58 -24.02 12.95
N THR A 296 12.84 -23.72 13.26
CA THR A 296 13.83 -23.19 12.30
C THR A 296 14.62 -24.32 11.66
N HIS A 297 14.59 -24.39 10.33
CA HIS A 297 15.37 -25.33 9.53
C HIS A 297 16.34 -24.56 8.63
N ILE A 298 17.63 -24.88 8.71
CA ILE A 298 18.70 -24.16 8.01
C ILE A 298 19.38 -25.10 7.03
N VAL A 299 19.47 -24.67 5.78
CA VAL A 299 20.23 -25.33 4.71
C VAL A 299 21.31 -24.36 4.26
N SER A 300 22.57 -24.70 4.54
CA SER A 300 23.73 -23.81 4.36
C SER A 300 25.03 -24.58 4.16
N ASN A 301 26.14 -23.90 3.85
CA ASN A 301 27.45 -24.53 3.74
C ASN A 301 28.05 -24.75 5.13
N TYR A 302 28.10 -26.00 5.58
CA TYR A 302 28.67 -26.36 6.88
C TYR A 302 30.14 -26.72 6.76
N MET A 303 30.94 -26.18 7.67
CA MET A 303 32.35 -26.49 7.82
C MET A 303 32.55 -27.95 8.23
N ASP A 304 33.60 -28.55 7.69
CA ASP A 304 34.03 -29.91 8.02
C ASP A 304 35.35 -29.84 8.79
N PHE A 305 35.29 -30.19 10.07
CA PHE A 305 36.45 -30.15 10.97
C PHE A 305 37.00 -31.55 11.17
N GLY A 306 38.31 -31.70 11.07
CA GLY A 306 39.01 -32.93 11.40
C GLY A 306 38.98 -33.24 12.89
N ASP A 307 39.42 -34.45 13.25
CA ASP A 307 39.58 -34.87 14.65
C ASP A 307 40.60 -34.00 15.42
N ASP A 308 41.48 -33.30 14.70
CA ASP A 308 42.43 -32.32 15.23
C ASP A 308 41.82 -30.92 15.48
N GLY A 309 40.53 -30.74 15.16
CA GLY A 309 39.82 -29.47 15.27
C GLY A 309 40.15 -28.46 14.17
N LEU A 310 40.91 -28.85 13.15
CA LEU A 310 41.25 -27.97 12.02
C LEU A 310 40.20 -28.08 10.91
N LEU A 311 39.90 -26.96 10.26
CA LEU A 311 39.00 -26.92 9.11
C LEU A 311 39.62 -27.65 7.93
N GLN A 312 39.00 -28.75 7.50
CA GLN A 312 39.46 -29.55 6.36
C GLN A 312 38.73 -29.18 5.06
N GLY A 313 37.52 -28.65 5.17
CA GLY A 313 36.74 -28.23 4.01
C GLY A 313 35.30 -27.88 4.39
N PHE A 314 34.39 -28.10 3.46
CA PHE A 314 32.95 -27.90 3.65
C PHE A 314 32.21 -29.17 3.25
N LYS A 315 31.14 -29.48 3.99
CA LYS A 315 30.29 -30.63 3.73
C LYS A 315 29.57 -30.47 2.38
N ALA A 316 29.58 -31.53 1.59
CA ALA A 316 28.90 -31.56 0.30
C ALA A 316 27.40 -31.89 0.45
N PRO A 317 26.52 -31.39 -0.45
CA PRO A 317 26.83 -30.50 -1.57
C PRO A 317 26.98 -29.04 -1.13
N LEU A 318 27.86 -28.29 -1.82
CA LEU A 318 27.99 -26.85 -1.62
C LEU A 318 26.80 -26.09 -2.20
N ILE A 319 26.31 -25.09 -1.48
CA ILE A 319 25.24 -24.18 -1.87
C ILE A 319 25.83 -22.87 -2.38
N HIS A 320 25.36 -22.41 -3.53
CA HIS A 320 25.67 -21.14 -4.18
C HIS A 320 24.39 -20.55 -4.79
N ILE A 321 24.45 -19.28 -5.19
CA ILE A 321 23.28 -18.52 -5.67
C ILE A 321 22.51 -19.16 -6.85
N PHE A 322 23.14 -20.06 -7.61
CA PHE A 322 22.52 -20.73 -8.77
C PHE A 322 22.05 -22.17 -8.48
N ASN A 323 22.30 -22.70 -7.28
CA ASN A 323 21.81 -24.02 -6.87
C ASN A 323 20.94 -24.00 -5.60
N LYS A 324 20.53 -22.80 -5.17
CA LYS A 324 19.48 -22.59 -4.15
C LYS A 324 18.10 -23.00 -4.67
N ASN A 325 17.92 -24.28 -4.97
CA ASN A 325 16.68 -24.81 -5.51
C ASN A 325 16.11 -25.92 -4.62
N SER A 326 14.87 -26.31 -4.93
CA SER A 326 14.08 -27.26 -4.18
C SER A 326 14.73 -28.63 -3.96
N SER A 327 15.67 -29.03 -4.81
CA SER A 327 16.30 -30.34 -4.72
C SER A 327 17.16 -30.50 -3.45
N ALA A 328 17.75 -29.41 -2.94
CA ALA A 328 18.59 -29.44 -1.73
C ALA A 328 17.79 -29.61 -0.44
N ALA A 329 16.48 -29.33 -0.46
CA ALA A 329 15.59 -29.34 0.72
C ALA A 329 14.33 -30.20 0.53
N ALA A 330 14.32 -31.07 -0.48
CA ALA A 330 13.14 -31.84 -0.87
C ALA A 330 12.52 -32.66 0.27
N SER A 331 13.37 -33.25 1.15
CA SER A 331 12.92 -34.03 2.30
C SER A 331 12.22 -33.19 3.38
N TYR A 332 12.64 -31.93 3.55
CA TYR A 332 11.99 -30.99 4.47
C TYR A 332 10.67 -30.48 3.89
N PHE A 333 10.64 -30.16 2.59
CA PHE A 333 9.42 -29.65 1.96
C PHE A 333 8.27 -30.64 1.93
N GLN A 334 8.54 -31.96 1.90
CA GLN A 334 7.50 -32.98 2.09
C GLN A 334 6.78 -32.84 3.45
N GLN A 335 7.45 -32.35 4.49
CA GLN A 335 6.87 -32.13 5.81
C GLN A 335 5.98 -30.89 5.87
N LEU A 336 6.05 -30.02 4.86
CA LEU A 336 5.21 -28.82 4.72
C LEU A 336 3.88 -29.11 4.00
N GLN A 337 3.59 -30.38 3.69
CA GLN A 337 2.37 -30.79 3.01
C GLN A 337 1.13 -30.30 3.79
N GLY A 338 0.23 -29.61 3.07
CA GLY A 338 -0.97 -29.01 3.65
C GLY A 338 -0.82 -27.53 4.02
N ARG A 339 0.40 -26.96 3.98
CA ARG A 339 0.59 -25.51 4.06
C ARG A 339 0.50 -24.90 2.67
N THR A 340 -0.49 -24.04 2.49
CA THR A 340 -0.82 -23.46 1.17
C THR A 340 -0.26 -22.06 0.96
N ASN A 341 0.30 -21.42 1.99
CA ASN A 341 0.76 -20.03 1.93
C ASN A 341 2.24 -19.95 2.30
N VAL A 342 3.03 -19.24 1.49
CA VAL A 342 4.46 -19.01 1.70
C VAL A 342 4.75 -17.52 1.73
N LEU A 343 5.52 -17.09 2.73
CA LEU A 343 6.18 -15.79 2.76
C LEU A 343 7.64 -16.00 2.36
N LEU A 344 8.01 -15.58 1.16
CA LEU A 344 9.36 -15.72 0.61
C LEU A 344 10.12 -14.41 0.81
N LEU A 345 11.23 -14.46 1.53
CA LEU A 345 12.14 -13.33 1.71
C LEU A 345 13.44 -13.66 0.97
N GLY A 346 13.87 -12.78 0.07
CA GLY A 346 15.10 -12.98 -0.71
C GLY A 346 15.80 -11.66 -0.98
N ASP A 347 17.13 -11.70 -1.08
CA ASP A 347 17.97 -10.54 -1.40
C ASP A 347 18.43 -10.56 -2.86
N SER A 348 18.25 -11.69 -3.55
CA SER A 348 18.64 -11.89 -4.93
C SER A 348 17.53 -12.46 -5.80
N LEU A 349 17.62 -12.25 -7.13
CA LEU A 349 16.71 -12.88 -8.09
C LEU A 349 16.80 -14.42 -8.08
N GLY A 350 17.92 -14.99 -7.61
CA GLY A 350 18.09 -16.44 -7.46
C GLY A 350 17.21 -17.04 -6.35
N ASP A 351 16.73 -16.22 -5.42
CA ASP A 351 15.93 -16.69 -4.28
C ASP A 351 14.46 -16.91 -4.67
N LEU A 352 14.01 -16.44 -5.83
CA LEU A 352 12.63 -16.57 -6.31
C LEU A 352 12.17 -18.03 -6.46
N SER A 353 13.10 -18.96 -6.66
CA SER A 353 12.83 -20.39 -6.81
C SER A 353 12.84 -21.18 -5.49
N MET A 354 13.08 -20.52 -4.34
CA MET A 354 13.17 -21.23 -3.05
C MET A 354 11.84 -21.90 -2.64
N ALA A 355 10.71 -21.35 -3.08
CA ALA A 355 9.38 -21.90 -2.78
C ALA A 355 8.94 -23.01 -3.74
N ASP A 356 9.62 -23.23 -4.88
CA ASP A 356 9.18 -24.14 -5.95
C ASP A 356 9.06 -25.61 -5.50
N GLY A 357 9.74 -25.96 -4.41
CA GLY A 357 9.73 -27.32 -3.85
C GLY A 357 8.62 -27.61 -2.85
N VAL A 358 7.89 -26.60 -2.41
CA VAL A 358 6.86 -26.75 -1.37
C VAL A 358 5.59 -27.31 -2.02
N PRO A 359 5.10 -28.49 -1.61
CA PRO A 359 3.96 -29.13 -2.25
C PRO A 359 2.64 -28.46 -1.87
N GLY A 360 1.80 -28.16 -2.86
CA GLY A 360 0.44 -27.68 -2.63
C GLY A 360 0.33 -26.19 -2.25
N VAL A 361 1.35 -25.40 -2.56
CA VAL A 361 1.31 -23.94 -2.38
C VAL A 361 0.26 -23.33 -3.31
N GLN A 362 -0.59 -22.48 -2.73
CA GLN A 362 -1.62 -21.70 -3.42
C GLN A 362 -1.23 -20.22 -3.51
N ASN A 363 -0.64 -19.68 -2.44
CA ASN A 363 -0.25 -18.27 -2.38
C ASN A 363 1.23 -18.13 -1.98
N VAL A 364 1.98 -17.30 -2.69
CA VAL A 364 3.35 -16.91 -2.34
C VAL A 364 3.39 -15.38 -2.32
N LEU A 365 3.81 -14.80 -1.19
CA LEU A 365 4.15 -13.39 -1.11
C LEU A 365 5.68 -13.25 -1.11
N LYS A 366 6.24 -12.64 -2.14
CA LYS A 366 7.68 -12.48 -2.37
C LYS A 366 8.11 -11.07 -1.97
N ILE A 367 9.02 -10.98 -1.01
CA ILE A 367 9.59 -9.71 -0.53
C ILE A 367 11.09 -9.72 -0.84
N GLY A 368 11.51 -8.79 -1.70
CA GLY A 368 12.87 -8.61 -2.15
C GLY A 368 13.60 -7.53 -1.36
N PHE A 369 14.77 -7.84 -0.79
CA PHE A 369 15.67 -6.86 -0.18
C PHE A 369 16.69 -6.39 -1.24
N LEU A 370 16.47 -5.21 -1.81
CA LEU A 370 17.35 -4.61 -2.81
C LEU A 370 18.35 -3.66 -2.15
N ASN A 371 19.49 -4.22 -1.74
CA ASN A 371 20.53 -3.48 -1.02
C ASN A 371 21.66 -3.00 -1.93
N ASP A 372 21.97 -3.77 -2.98
CA ASP A 372 23.06 -3.47 -3.91
C ASP A 372 22.54 -3.00 -5.27
N LYS A 373 23.26 -2.05 -5.89
CA LYS A 373 22.98 -1.55 -7.26
C LYS A 373 21.51 -1.16 -7.47
N VAL A 374 20.91 -0.54 -6.45
CA VAL A 374 19.46 -0.23 -6.38
C VAL A 374 18.94 0.38 -7.68
N GLU A 375 19.58 1.44 -8.17
CA GLU A 375 19.10 2.14 -9.38
C GLU A 375 19.19 1.28 -10.65
N GLU A 376 20.14 0.35 -10.74
CA GLU A 376 20.33 -0.53 -11.90
C GLU A 376 19.39 -1.74 -11.88
N GLN A 377 19.05 -2.25 -10.70
CA GLN A 377 18.29 -3.49 -10.53
C GLN A 377 16.82 -3.28 -10.15
N ARG A 378 16.41 -2.05 -9.83
CA ARG A 378 15.05 -1.69 -9.40
C ARG A 378 13.98 -2.27 -10.32
N GLU A 379 14.10 -2.06 -11.64
CA GLU A 379 13.08 -2.55 -12.59
C GLU A 379 12.95 -4.07 -12.55
N CYS A 380 14.07 -4.80 -12.61
CA CYS A 380 14.05 -6.26 -12.55
C CYS A 380 13.46 -6.79 -11.22
N TYR A 381 13.72 -6.12 -10.10
CA TYR A 381 13.16 -6.50 -8.80
C TYR A 381 11.66 -6.22 -8.72
N LEU A 382 11.21 -5.06 -9.20
CA LEU A 382 9.78 -4.70 -9.24
C LEU A 382 8.98 -5.63 -10.16
N ASP A 383 9.60 -6.17 -11.21
CA ASP A 383 8.98 -7.17 -12.09
C ASP A 383 8.94 -8.58 -11.48
N SER A 384 9.77 -8.86 -10.46
CA SER A 384 10.00 -10.22 -9.95
C SER A 384 9.46 -10.48 -8.52
N PHE A 385 9.45 -9.45 -7.68
CA PHE A 385 8.99 -9.50 -6.28
C PHE A 385 7.69 -8.71 -6.13
N ASP A 386 6.84 -9.11 -5.17
CA ASP A 386 5.59 -8.42 -4.87
C ASP A 386 5.84 -7.15 -4.04
N ILE A 387 6.87 -7.16 -3.18
CA ILE A 387 7.31 -6.02 -2.37
C ILE A 387 8.83 -5.90 -2.51
N VAL A 388 9.33 -4.72 -2.85
CA VAL A 388 10.77 -4.42 -2.91
C VAL A 388 11.13 -3.43 -1.81
N LEU A 389 12.02 -3.84 -0.92
CA LEU A 389 12.57 -3.03 0.16
C LEU A 389 13.97 -2.56 -0.27
N GLU A 390 14.14 -1.25 -0.47
CA GLU A 390 15.41 -0.68 -0.95
C GLU A 390 16.28 -0.15 0.18
N ARG A 391 17.61 -0.19 -0.01
CA ARG A 391 18.62 0.51 0.82
C ARG A 391 18.70 0.05 2.28
N ASP A 392 18.85 -1.26 2.48
CA ASP A 392 19.11 -1.90 3.78
C ASP A 392 17.99 -1.67 4.80
N GLU A 393 16.76 -1.86 4.33
CA GLU A 393 15.56 -1.69 5.14
C GLU A 393 15.42 -2.81 6.21
N THR A 394 14.73 -2.50 7.30
CA THR A 394 14.58 -3.43 8.45
C THR A 394 13.55 -4.54 8.18
N LEU A 395 13.47 -5.54 9.08
CA LEU A 395 12.37 -6.51 9.10
C LEU A 395 11.02 -5.92 9.54
N GLY A 396 10.90 -4.60 9.74
CA GLY A 396 9.68 -3.94 10.18
C GLY A 396 8.47 -4.25 9.29
N VAL A 397 8.61 -4.10 7.97
CA VAL A 397 7.54 -4.42 6.99
C VAL A 397 7.11 -5.88 7.12
N VAL A 398 8.07 -6.80 7.18
CA VAL A 398 7.83 -8.24 7.29
C VAL A 398 7.10 -8.58 8.60
N ASN A 399 7.57 -8.06 9.73
CA ASN A 399 6.98 -8.31 11.04
C ASN A 399 5.54 -7.79 11.14
N GLY A 400 5.24 -6.63 10.55
CA GLY A 400 3.86 -6.14 10.55
C GLY A 400 2.94 -6.91 9.62
N LEU A 401 3.44 -7.39 8.47
CA LEU A 401 2.70 -8.32 7.64
C LEU A 401 2.36 -9.59 8.43
N LEU A 402 3.33 -10.19 9.13
CA LEU A 402 3.10 -11.34 10.00
C LEU A 402 2.05 -11.05 11.07
N GLN A 403 2.18 -9.93 11.78
CA GLN A 403 1.23 -9.54 12.81
C GLN A 403 -0.19 -9.42 12.26
N HIS A 404 -0.36 -8.78 11.10
CA HIS A 404 -1.68 -8.63 10.47
C HIS A 404 -2.28 -9.99 10.06
N ILE A 405 -1.48 -10.87 9.45
CA ILE A 405 -1.90 -12.21 9.04
C ILE A 405 -2.32 -13.04 10.26
N LEU A 406 -1.58 -12.96 11.36
CA LEU A 406 -1.78 -13.81 12.53
C LEU A 406 -2.86 -13.29 13.48
N CYS A 407 -2.99 -11.98 13.67
CA CYS A 407 -4.03 -11.39 14.51
C CYS A 407 -5.44 -11.55 13.91
N SER A 408 -5.56 -11.63 12.59
CA SER A 408 -6.85 -11.84 11.90
C SER A 408 -7.48 -13.22 12.19
N GLY A 409 -6.72 -14.19 12.69
CA GLY A 409 -7.21 -15.53 13.03
C GLY A 409 -7.84 -15.68 14.42
N ALA A 410 -7.59 -14.74 15.34
CA ALA A 410 -7.99 -14.87 16.75
C ALA A 410 -9.42 -14.39 17.07
N CYS A 411 -10.10 -13.70 16.15
CA CYS A 411 -11.40 -13.10 16.42
C CYS A 411 -12.61 -14.03 16.15
N GLY A 412 -12.37 -15.29 15.72
CA GLY A 412 -13.43 -16.20 15.27
C GLY A 412 -13.97 -17.23 16.27
N SER A 413 -13.42 -17.34 17.49
CA SER A 413 -13.74 -18.48 18.38
C SER A 413 -14.08 -18.13 19.83
N ALA A 414 -14.53 -16.90 20.11
CA ALA A 414 -14.89 -16.50 21.47
C ALA A 414 -16.24 -15.77 21.56
N GLN A 415 -17.29 -16.34 20.95
CA GLN A 415 -18.68 -16.09 21.38
C GLN A 415 -19.46 -17.40 21.23
N GLY A 416 -19.53 -18.15 22.32
CA GLY A 416 -20.14 -19.48 22.34
C GLY A 416 -20.09 -20.09 23.73
N SER A 417 -20.69 -19.41 24.71
CA SER A 417 -21.19 -20.02 25.95
C SER A 417 -22.32 -19.18 26.49
#